data_AF-A0A2T2WAK6-F1
#
_entry.id   AF-A0A2T2WAK6-F1
#
_cell.length_a   1.000
_cell.length_b   1.000
_cell.length_c   1.000
_cell.angle_alpha   90.00
_cell.angle_beta   90.00
_cell.angle_gamma   90.00
#
_symmetry.space_group_name_H-M   'P 1'
#
loop_
_entity.id
_entity.type
_entity.pdbx_description
1 polymer ?
#
loop_
_entity_poly.entity_id
_entity_poly.type
_entity_poly.pdbx_seq_one_letter_code
_entity_poly.pdbx_strand_id
1 'polypeptide(L)'
;MRRKRLSIKLHKAEVRAASMDSIDQKLDLGNGQTLELYWEAINSLRMKQQEYNTLLSKVDSLYNDLLADERALGEMSEHMLSGVKVKFGRDSVEYEMAGGVRRSERKRPQRKTA
;
A
#
# COMPACT_ATOMS: atom_id res chain seq x y z
N MET A 1 5.12 -0.13 -5.67
CA MET A 1 5.75 0.47 -4.47
C MET A 1 5.67 1.97 -4.59
N ARG A 2 5.08 2.63 -3.59
CA ARG A 2 4.90 4.09 -3.58
C ARG A 2 6.25 4.77 -3.35
N ARG A 3 6.48 5.92 -4.01
CA ARG A 3 7.75 6.66 -3.89
C ARG A 3 7.85 7.28 -2.50
N LYS A 4 8.95 6.97 -1.80
CA LYS A 4 9.30 7.62 -0.52
C LYS A 4 9.53 9.12 -0.73
N ARG A 5 9.18 9.92 0.28
CA ARG A 5 9.35 11.38 0.25
C ARG A 5 10.79 11.75 0.59
N LEU A 6 11.39 12.58 -0.26
CA LEU A 6 12.68 13.23 -0.06
C LEU A 6 12.50 14.74 -0.04
N SER A 7 12.71 15.38 1.11
CA SER A 7 12.58 16.82 1.27
C SER A 7 13.87 17.53 0.85
N ILE A 8 13.84 18.23 -0.29
CA ILE A 8 14.94 19.08 -0.73
C ILE A 8 15.20 20.22 0.27
N LYS A 9 14.14 20.71 0.92
CA LYS A 9 14.24 21.78 1.93
C LYS A 9 15.04 21.32 3.15
N LEU A 10 14.85 20.08 3.59
CA LEU A 10 15.58 19.47 4.71
C LEU A 10 17.07 19.34 4.36
N HIS A 11 17.40 18.81 3.18
CA HIS A 11 18.79 18.71 2.75
C HIS A 11 19.49 20.07 2.68
N LYS A 12 18.82 21.08 2.09
CA LYS A 12 19.35 22.45 2.05
C LYS A 12 19.51 23.06 3.45
N ALA A 13 18.62 22.73 4.39
CA ALA A 13 18.70 23.23 5.76
C ALA A 13 19.91 22.63 6.50
N GLU A 14 20.13 21.34 6.37
CA GLU A 14 21.29 20.63 6.96
C GLU A 14 22.63 21.19 6.46
N VAL A 15 22.76 21.40 5.15
CA VAL A 15 23.98 21.98 4.56
C VAL A 15 24.24 23.39 5.10
N ARG A 16 23.20 24.22 5.23
CA ARG A 16 23.32 25.56 5.80
C ARG A 16 23.66 25.53 7.29
N ALA A 17 23.00 24.67 8.07
CA ALA A 17 23.28 24.52 9.49
C ALA A 17 24.73 24.07 9.73
N ALA A 18 25.24 23.12 8.95
CA ALA A 18 26.65 22.72 9.02
C ALA A 18 27.61 23.85 8.62
N SER A 19 27.24 24.67 7.64
CA SER A 19 28.04 25.85 7.28
C SER A 19 28.05 26.88 8.40
N MET A 20 26.91 27.14 9.06
CA MET A 20 26.80 28.04 10.21
C MET A 20 27.58 27.52 11.43
N ASP A 21 27.53 26.21 11.68
CA ASP A 21 28.27 25.55 12.75
C ASP A 21 29.79 25.70 12.60
N SER A 22 30.29 25.73 11.36
CA SER A 22 31.70 25.98 11.08
C SER A 22 32.14 27.43 11.33
N ILE A 23 31.19 28.37 11.37
CA ILE A 23 31.45 29.79 11.68
C ILE A 23 31.49 29.97 13.20
N ASP A 24 30.43 29.53 13.88
CA ASP A 24 30.32 29.54 15.34
C ASP A 24 29.31 28.48 15.80
N GLN A 25 29.75 27.57 16.67
CA GLN A 25 28.90 26.51 17.23
C GLN A 25 27.77 27.03 18.10
N LYS A 26 27.92 28.23 18.69
CA LYS A 26 26.92 28.87 19.54
C LYS A 26 26.34 30.12 18.88
N LEU A 27 26.27 30.11 17.55
CA LEU A 27 25.75 31.23 16.78
C LEU A 27 24.34 31.61 17.24
N ASP A 28 24.22 32.84 17.75
CA ASP A 28 22.98 33.49 18.11
C ASP A 28 22.83 34.75 17.25
N LEU A 29 21.80 34.76 16.41
CA LEU A 29 21.48 35.89 15.52
C LEU A 29 20.53 36.89 16.19
N GLY A 30 20.23 36.70 17.48
CA GLY A 30 19.25 37.46 18.22
C GLY A 30 17.81 37.06 17.87
N ASN A 31 16.84 37.65 18.58
CA ASN A 31 15.40 37.37 18.40
C ASN A 31 15.02 35.89 18.51
N GLY A 32 15.77 35.11 19.31
CA GLY A 32 15.55 33.67 19.46
C GLY A 32 15.91 32.85 18.21
N GLN A 33 16.74 33.39 17.30
CA GLN A 33 17.29 32.63 16.19
C GLN A 33 18.68 32.12 16.53
N THR A 34 18.71 31.00 17.24
CA THR A 34 19.94 30.28 17.57
C THR A 34 20.15 29.10 16.63
N LEU A 35 21.42 28.73 16.43
CA LEU A 35 21.78 27.53 15.68
C LEU A 35 21.21 26.25 16.31
N GLU A 36 21.11 26.22 17.65
CA GLU A 36 20.49 25.12 18.40
C GLU A 36 19.03 24.91 18.00
N LEU A 37 18.21 25.96 18.04
CA LEU A 37 16.80 25.89 17.62
C LEU A 37 16.64 25.51 16.15
N TYR A 38 17.60 25.92 15.31
CA TYR A 38 17.60 25.52 13.91
C TYR A 38 17.85 24.02 13.73
N TRP A 39 18.82 23.45 14.45
CA TRP A 39 19.09 22.02 14.47
C TRP A 39 17.92 21.21 15.03
N GLU A 40 17.25 21.69 16.07
CA GLU A 40 16.03 21.07 16.62
C GLU A 40 14.92 21.00 15.56
N ALA A 41 14.67 22.09 14.83
CA ALA A 41 13.68 22.12 13.76
C ALA A 41 14.04 21.17 12.61
N ILE A 42 15.32 21.08 12.23
CA ILE A 42 15.82 20.13 11.22
C ILE A 42 15.58 18.69 11.69
N ASN A 43 15.96 18.36 12.92
CA ASN A 43 15.80 17.01 13.47
C ASN A 43 14.32 16.62 13.59
N SER A 44 13.46 17.54 14.03
CA SER A 44 12.00 17.33 14.08
C SER A 44 11.42 17.00 12.70
N LEU A 45 11.82 17.75 11.66
CA LEU A 45 11.38 17.48 10.30
C LEU A 45 11.93 16.15 9.76
N ARG A 46 13.19 15.83 10.08
CA ARG A 46 13.85 14.57 9.70
C ARG A 46 13.11 13.36 10.26
N MET A 47 12.78 13.39 11.55
CA MET A 47 12.03 12.34 12.23
C MET A 47 10.66 12.14 11.58
N LYS A 48 9.89 13.21 11.35
CA LYS A 48 8.58 13.14 10.67
C LYS A 48 8.69 12.56 9.25
N GLN A 49 9.74 12.91 8.52
CA GLN A 49 9.95 12.39 7.17
C GLN A 49 10.28 10.88 7.19
N GLN A 50 11.09 10.43 8.15
CA GLN A 50 11.40 9.01 8.33
C GLN A 50 10.18 8.20 8.76
N GLU A 51 9.39 8.72 9.71
CA GLU A 51 8.14 8.13 10.15
C GLU A 51 7.15 7.97 8.98
N TYR A 52 6.94 9.04 8.22
CA TYR A 52 6.10 9.01 7.01
C TYR A 52 6.54 7.92 6.02
N ASN A 53 7.84 7.85 5.72
CA ASN A 53 8.37 6.85 4.78
C ASN A 53 8.25 5.41 5.31
N THR A 54 8.33 5.23 6.63
CA THR A 54 8.15 3.95 7.29
C THR A 54 6.70 3.50 7.22
N LEU A 55 5.75 4.39 7.56
CA LEU A 55 4.33 4.14 7.42
C LEU A 55 3.94 3.83 5.98
N LEU A 56 4.48 4.56 5.01
CA LEU A 56 4.23 4.29 3.59
C LEU A 56 4.66 2.87 3.19
N SER A 57 5.79 2.39 3.72
CA SER A 57 6.28 1.02 3.46
C SER A 57 5.36 -0.04 4.10
N LYS A 58 4.83 0.23 5.30
CA LYS A 58 3.83 -0.64 5.96
C LYS A 58 2.50 -0.68 5.21
N VAL A 59 2.05 0.46 4.67
CA VAL A 59 0.83 0.51 3.86
C VAL A 59 1.00 -0.30 2.58
N ASP A 60 2.17 -0.20 1.94
CA ASP A 60 2.48 -1.01 0.76
C ASP A 60 2.50 -2.52 1.08
N SER A 61 3.02 -2.94 2.25
CA SER A 61 2.99 -4.36 2.64
C SER A 61 1.57 -4.84 2.90
N LEU A 62 0.79 -4.10 3.70
CA LEU A 62 -0.61 -4.42 4.00
C LEU A 62 -1.46 -4.51 2.73
N TYR A 63 -1.20 -3.65 1.74
CA TYR A 63 -1.90 -3.70 0.48
C TYR A 63 -1.60 -4.98 -0.31
N ASN A 64 -0.34 -5.44 -0.32
CA ASN A 64 0.03 -6.69 -0.97
C ASN A 64 -0.58 -7.90 -0.26
N ASP A 65 -0.60 -7.87 1.07
CA ASP A 65 -1.22 -8.93 1.89
C ASP A 65 -2.72 -9.02 1.58
N LEU A 66 -3.41 -7.87 1.54
CA LEU A 66 -4.82 -7.81 1.16
C LEU A 66 -5.08 -8.38 -0.23
N LEU A 67 -4.25 -8.04 -1.23
CA LEU A 67 -4.37 -8.62 -2.58
C LEU A 67 -4.07 -10.12 -2.62
N ALA A 68 -3.26 -10.65 -1.71
CA ALA A 68 -3.04 -12.08 -1.59
C ALA A 68 -4.27 -12.77 -0.98
N ASP A 69 -4.84 -12.19 0.08
CA ASP A 69 -6.03 -12.72 0.73
C ASP A 69 -7.26 -12.66 -0.19
N GLU A 70 -7.44 -11.60 -0.96
CA GLU A 70 -8.52 -11.50 -1.96
C GLU A 70 -8.42 -12.60 -3.02
N ARG A 71 -7.21 -12.90 -3.49
CA ARG A 71 -6.98 -13.99 -4.45
C ARG A 71 -7.28 -15.36 -3.83
N ALA A 72 -6.78 -15.60 -2.62
CA ALA A 72 -7.04 -16.85 -1.90
C ALA A 72 -8.53 -17.05 -1.62
N LEU A 73 -9.25 -15.98 -1.26
CA LEU A 73 -10.70 -16.03 -1.06
C LEU A 73 -11.45 -16.31 -2.38
N GLY A 74 -10.99 -15.74 -3.49
CA GLY A 74 -11.51 -16.04 -4.83
C GLY A 74 -11.38 -17.51 -5.18
N GLU A 75 -10.18 -18.07 -5.04
CA GLU A 75 -9.92 -19.50 -5.26
C GLU A 75 -10.77 -20.38 -4.34
N MET A 76 -10.84 -20.07 -3.05
CA MET A 76 -11.67 -20.81 -2.10
C MET A 76 -13.14 -20.76 -2.50
N SER A 77 -13.63 -19.61 -2.97
CA SER A 77 -15.00 -19.45 -3.45
C SER A 77 -15.29 -20.33 -4.67
N GLU A 78 -14.36 -20.41 -5.62
CA GLU A 78 -14.45 -21.33 -6.77
C GLU A 78 -14.44 -22.81 -6.36
N HIS A 79 -13.60 -23.16 -5.38
CA HIS A 79 -13.55 -24.51 -4.80
C HIS A 79 -14.86 -24.87 -4.11
N MET A 80 -15.43 -23.96 -3.32
CA MET A 80 -16.72 -24.16 -2.64
C MET A 80 -17.85 -24.34 -3.64
N LEU A 81 -17.94 -23.50 -4.67
CA LEU A 81 -18.93 -23.62 -5.74
C LEU A 81 -18.78 -24.95 -6.50
N SER A 82 -17.54 -25.38 -6.75
CA SER A 82 -17.25 -26.68 -7.34
C SER A 82 -17.63 -27.84 -6.42
N GLY A 83 -17.46 -27.70 -5.11
CA GLY A 83 -17.90 -28.68 -4.12
C GLY A 83 -19.42 -28.85 -4.12
N VAL A 84 -20.19 -27.74 -4.15
CA VAL A 84 -21.66 -27.76 -4.28
C VAL A 84 -22.06 -28.49 -5.56
N LYS A 85 -21.40 -28.18 -6.68
CA LYS A 85 -21.61 -28.85 -7.97
C LYS A 85 -21.35 -30.35 -7.94
N VAL A 86 -20.31 -30.80 -7.21
CA VAL A 86 -19.99 -32.22 -7.07
C VAL A 86 -21.02 -32.92 -6.17
N LYS A 87 -21.48 -32.27 -5.10
CA LYS A 87 -22.40 -32.85 -4.11
C LYS A 87 -23.85 -32.95 -4.61
N PHE A 88 -24.38 -31.89 -5.21
CA PHE A 88 -25.80 -31.80 -5.60
C PHE A 88 -26.01 -32.01 -7.11
N GLY A 89 -24.95 -31.90 -7.91
CA GLY A 89 -24.99 -32.07 -9.35
C GLY A 89 -24.99 -30.74 -10.12
N ARG A 90 -24.67 -30.82 -11.41
CA ARG A 90 -24.47 -29.65 -12.30
C ARG A 90 -25.75 -28.96 -12.77
N ASP A 91 -26.89 -29.63 -12.65
CA ASP A 91 -28.22 -29.13 -13.04
C ASP A 91 -29.15 -28.96 -11.84
N SER A 92 -28.61 -29.00 -10.62
CA SER A 92 -29.39 -28.92 -9.40
C SER A 92 -29.79 -27.48 -9.07
N VAL A 93 -30.88 -27.33 -8.31
CA VAL A 93 -31.37 -26.02 -7.83
C VAL A 93 -30.37 -25.41 -6.85
N GLU A 94 -29.76 -26.23 -6.00
CA GLU A 94 -28.77 -25.83 -4.99
C GLU A 94 -27.50 -25.26 -5.62
N TYR A 95 -27.08 -25.80 -6.78
CA TYR A 95 -25.94 -25.25 -7.50
C TYR A 95 -26.23 -23.85 -8.06
N GLU A 96 -27.45 -23.62 -8.55
CA GLU A 96 -27.89 -22.30 -8.99
C GLU A 96 -28.02 -21.31 -7.82
N MET A 97 -28.60 -21.75 -6.70
CA MET A 97 -28.71 -20.94 -5.48
C MET A 97 -27.34 -20.55 -4.92
N ALA A 98 -26.30 -21.37 -5.12
CA ALA A 98 -24.92 -21.05 -4.76
C ALA A 98 -24.22 -20.08 -5.75
N GLY A 99 -24.92 -19.57 -6.76
CA GLY A 99 -24.40 -18.65 -7.77
C GLY A 99 -23.83 -19.34 -9.02
N GLY A 100 -24.02 -20.65 -9.16
CA GLY A 100 -23.68 -21.39 -10.37
C GLY A 100 -24.72 -21.20 -11.48
N VAL A 101 -24.35 -21.52 -12.73
CA VAL A 101 -25.31 -21.59 -13.85
C VAL A 101 -25.52 -23.05 -14.20
N ARG A 102 -26.79 -23.50 -14.21
CA ARG A 102 -27.15 -24.89 -14.57
C ARG A 102 -26.65 -25.23 -15.97
N ARG A 103 -26.26 -26.48 -16.20
CA ARG A 103 -25.75 -26.95 -17.49
C ARG A 103 -26.83 -26.87 -18.58
N SER A 104 -28.09 -27.10 -18.24
CA SER A 104 -29.25 -26.96 -19.13
C SER A 104 -29.45 -25.52 -19.62
N GLU A 105 -29.19 -24.52 -18.77
CA GLU A 105 -29.40 -23.10 -19.03
C GLU A 105 -28.17 -22.41 -19.64
N ARG A 106 -26.99 -23.06 -19.57
CA ARG A 106 -25.75 -22.50 -20.10
C ARG A 106 -25.76 -22.46 -21.64
N LYS A 107 -25.76 -21.24 -22.21
CA LYS A 107 -25.64 -21.02 -23.66
C LYS A 107 -24.34 -21.64 -24.21
N ARG A 108 -24.47 -22.61 -25.12
CA ARG A 108 -23.32 -23.24 -25.78
C ARG A 108 -22.85 -22.36 -26.95
N PRO A 109 -21.55 -22.07 -27.09
CA PRO A 109 -21.06 -21.40 -28.29
C PRO A 109 -21.27 -22.34 -29.49
N GLN A 110 -21.98 -21.86 -30.52
CA GLN A 110 -22.10 -22.59 -31.77
C GLN A 110 -20.79 -22.43 -32.57
N ARG A 111 -20.26 -23.55 -33.06
CA ARG A 111 -19.07 -23.53 -33.93
C ARG A 111 -19.47 -22.88 -35.24
N LYS A 112 -18.84 -21.76 -35.61
CA LYS A 112 -19.01 -21.16 -36.94
C LYS A 112 -18.50 -22.16 -37.97
N THR A 113 -19.39 -22.63 -38.84
CA THR A 113 -19.02 -23.36 -40.05
C THR A 113 -18.34 -22.39 -41.00
N ALA A 114 -17.14 -22.76 -41.47
CA ALA A 114 -16.37 -22.01 -42.45
C ALA A 114 -17.01 -22.06 -43.83
#